data_AF-A0A0C9WM14-F1
#
_entry.id   AF-A0A0C9WM14-F1
#
_cell.length_a   1.000
_cell.length_b   1.000
_cell.length_c   1.000
_cell.angle_alpha   90.00
_cell.angle_beta   90.00
_cell.angle_gamma   90.00
#
_symmetry.space_group_name_H-M   'P 1'
#
loop_
_entity.id
_entity.type
_entity.pdbx_description
1 polymer ?
#
loop_
_entity_poly.entity_id
_entity_poly.type
_entity_poly.pdbx_seq_one_letter_code
_entity_poly.pdbx_strand_id
1 'polypeptide(L)'
;MPPNPLDILKKGLAKLTASVGTRWDALKAKLAKREPISTSDKLWLDNEANMVDEERVLEALESASDYEQGILKLEDTGKAIMRKLRELADQGFKKYDNY
;
A
#
# COMPACT_ATOMS: atom_id res chain seq x y z
N MET A 1 -2.30 10.62 -23.01
CA MET A 1 -2.85 9.27 -22.76
C MET A 1 -3.30 9.22 -21.32
N PRO A 2 -4.47 8.65 -21.00
CA PRO A 2 -4.85 8.44 -19.60
C PRO A 2 -3.80 7.55 -18.92
N PRO A 3 -3.50 7.79 -17.63
CA PRO A 3 -2.57 6.94 -16.89
C PRO A 3 -3.06 5.49 -16.91
N ASN A 4 -2.15 4.55 -17.17
CA ASN A 4 -2.44 3.13 -17.10
C ASN A 4 -2.98 2.83 -15.69
N PRO A 5 -4.13 2.16 -15.54
CA PRO A 5 -4.68 1.79 -14.24
C PRO A 5 -3.65 1.11 -13.32
N LEU A 6 -2.76 0.29 -13.87
CA LEU A 6 -1.69 -0.36 -13.13
C LEU A 6 -0.66 0.63 -12.57
N ASP A 7 -0.33 1.70 -13.30
CA ASP A 7 0.60 2.73 -12.83
C ASP A 7 0.00 3.51 -11.64
N ILE A 8 -1.32 3.69 -11.62
CA ILE A 8 -2.03 4.29 -10.49
C ILE A 8 -1.88 3.41 -9.25
N LEU A 9 -2.07 2.09 -9.39
CA LEU A 9 -1.92 1.15 -8.28
C LEU A 9 -0.48 1.09 -7.76
N LYS A 10 0.52 1.08 -8.66
CA LYS A 10 1.95 1.17 -8.30
C LYS A 10 2.26 2.43 -7.51
N LYS A 11 1.70 3.57 -7.92
CA LYS A 11 1.83 4.84 -7.18
C LYS A 11 1.21 4.75 -5.79
N GLY A 12 0.07 4.07 -5.68
CA GLY A 12 -0.58 3.76 -4.40
C GLY A 12 0.31 2.95 -3.47
N LEU A 13 0.90 1.85 -3.99
CA LEU A 13 1.81 1.00 -3.24
C LEU A 13 3.06 1.77 -2.81
N ALA A 14 3.68 2.55 -3.70
CA ALA A 14 4.87 3.34 -3.36
C ALA A 14 4.62 4.30 -2.20
N LYS A 15 3.43 4.91 -2.12
CA LYS A 15 3.04 5.74 -0.96
C LYS A 15 2.85 4.93 0.30
N LEU A 16 2.22 3.76 0.20
CA LEU A 16 2.06 2.84 1.32
C LEU A 16 3.44 2.45 1.87
N THR A 17 4.36 2.02 1.00
CA THR A 17 5.74 1.68 1.36
C THR A 17 6.47 2.85 2.01
N ALA A 18 6.31 4.08 1.50
CA ALA A 18 6.94 5.26 2.12
C ALA A 18 6.39 5.54 3.53
N SER A 19 5.07 5.38 3.72
CA SER A 19 4.43 5.55 5.03
C SER A 19 4.88 4.50 6.04
N VAL A 20 4.97 3.23 5.60
CA VAL A 20 5.47 2.11 6.40
C VAL A 20 6.95 2.30 6.72
N GLY A 21 7.76 2.71 5.74
CA GLY A 21 9.19 2.97 5.92
C GLY A 21 9.47 4.01 6.99
N THR A 22 8.72 5.11 7.00
CA THR A 22 8.87 6.18 8.01
C THR A 22 8.66 5.65 9.44
N ARG A 23 7.60 4.85 9.65
CA ARG A 23 7.30 4.29 10.97
C ARG A 23 8.25 3.15 11.33
N TRP A 24 8.69 2.37 10.35
CA TRP A 24 9.71 1.34 10.52
C TRP A 24 11.06 1.92 10.98
N ASP A 25 11.50 3.04 10.41
CA ASP A 25 12.72 3.73 10.83
C ASP A 25 12.63 4.24 12.27
N ALA A 26 11.46 4.77 12.67
CA ALA A 26 11.20 5.15 14.05
C ALA A 26 11.29 3.95 15.00
N LEU A 27 10.75 2.78 14.62
CA LEU A 27 10.85 1.55 15.42
C LEU A 27 12.28 1.02 15.51
N LYS A 28 13.04 1.07 14.41
CA LYS A 28 14.47 0.73 14.42
C LYS A 28 15.26 1.64 15.36
N ALA A 29 14.96 2.94 15.38
CA ALA A 29 15.60 3.88 16.29
C ALA A 29 15.29 3.57 17.77
N LYS A 30 14.04 3.21 18.10
CA LYS A 30 13.67 2.74 19.45
C LYS A 30 14.41 1.46 19.82
N LEU A 31 14.45 0.50 18.89
CA LEU A 31 15.15 -0.77 19.09
C LEU A 31 16.65 -0.57 19.33
N ALA A 32 17.29 0.34 18.59
CA ALA A 32 18.70 0.71 18.78
C ALA A 32 18.97 1.30 20.19
N LYS A 33 17.99 1.99 20.77
CA LYS A 33 18.02 2.50 22.15
C LYS A 33 17.62 1.47 23.20
N ARG A 34 17.31 0.23 22.80
CA ARG A 34 16.76 -0.85 23.65
C ARG A 34 15.45 -0.47 24.35
N GLU A 35 14.70 0.45 23.75
CA GLU A 35 13.38 0.80 24.23
C GLU A 35 12.38 -0.31 23.88
N PRO A 36 11.39 -0.59 24.74
CA PRO A 36 10.38 -1.59 24.45
C PRO A 36 9.45 -1.14 23.31
N ILE A 37 9.13 -2.08 22.43
CA ILE A 37 8.11 -1.88 21.40
C ILE A 37 6.72 -1.98 22.07
N SER A 38 5.90 -0.97 21.88
CA SER A 38 4.55 -0.92 22.46
C SER A 38 3.61 -1.97 21.83
N THR A 39 2.53 -2.33 22.52
CA THR A 39 1.50 -3.21 21.95
C THR A 39 0.89 -2.64 20.67
N SER A 40 0.72 -1.31 20.60
CA SER A 40 0.25 -0.62 19.40
C SER A 40 1.23 -0.77 18.23
N ASP A 41 2.53 -0.67 18.50
CA ASP A 41 3.55 -0.89 17.47
C ASP A 41 3.58 -2.34 16.99
N LYS A 42 3.36 -3.33 17.87
CA LYS A 42 3.24 -4.74 17.48
C LYS A 42 2.01 -4.99 16.60
N LEU A 43 0.84 -4.50 17.01
CA LEU A 43 -0.38 -4.61 16.22
C LEU A 43 -0.23 -3.94 14.85
N TRP A 44 0.49 -2.82 14.79
CA TRP A 44 0.78 -2.15 13.54
C TRP A 44 1.69 -3.00 12.63
N LEU A 45 2.71 -3.64 13.20
CA LEU A 45 3.60 -4.54 12.47
C LEU A 45 2.86 -5.73 11.85
N ASP A 46 1.94 -6.33 12.60
CA ASP A 46 1.18 -7.51 12.16
C ASP A 46 0.14 -7.18 11.09
N ASN A 47 -0.37 -5.94 11.07
CA ASN A 47 -1.43 -5.51 10.17
C ASN A 47 -0.90 -4.55 9.09
N GLU A 48 -0.79 -3.27 9.40
CA GLU A 48 -0.53 -2.21 8.41
C GLU A 48 0.86 -2.29 7.76
N ALA A 49 1.87 -2.82 8.46
CA ALA A 49 3.21 -3.01 7.90
C ALA A 49 3.33 -4.28 7.04
N ASN A 50 2.36 -5.20 7.15
CA ASN A 50 2.32 -6.41 6.35
C ASN A 50 1.69 -6.11 4.98
N MET A 51 2.53 -5.70 4.03
CA MET A 51 2.11 -5.30 2.68
C MET A 51 2.12 -6.46 1.66
N VAL A 52 2.29 -7.70 2.12
CA VAL A 52 2.45 -8.88 1.25
C VAL A 52 1.25 -9.06 0.32
N ASP A 53 0.04 -8.81 0.82
CA ASP A 53 -1.17 -8.95 0.02
C ASP A 53 -1.27 -7.83 -1.04
N GLU A 54 -0.89 -6.59 -0.71
CA GLU A 54 -0.81 -5.47 -1.65
C GLU A 54 0.18 -5.72 -2.80
N GLU A 55 1.36 -6.25 -2.48
CA GLU A 55 2.39 -6.60 -3.48
C GLU A 55 1.91 -7.74 -4.38
N ARG A 56 1.33 -8.80 -3.78
CA ARG A 56 0.83 -9.96 -4.52
C ARG A 56 -0.29 -9.63 -5.50
N VAL A 57 -1.20 -8.72 -5.12
CA VAL A 57 -2.26 -8.24 -6.02
C VAL A 57 -1.67 -7.52 -7.24
N LEU A 58 -0.64 -6.70 -7.04
CA LEU A 58 0.04 -6.01 -8.14
C LEU A 58 0.78 -6.97 -9.07
N GLU A 59 1.51 -7.94 -8.53
CA GLU A 59 2.18 -8.98 -9.32
C GLU A 59 1.18 -9.81 -10.15
N ALA A 60 0.02 -10.14 -9.56
CA ALA A 60 -1.05 -10.86 -10.27
C ALA A 60 -1.62 -10.05 -11.44
N LEU A 61 -1.74 -8.73 -11.28
CA LEU A 61 -2.20 -7.84 -12.35
C LEU A 61 -1.13 -7.59 -13.41
N GLU A 62 0.15 -7.55 -13.03
CA GLU A 62 1.29 -7.42 -13.95
C GLU A 62 1.50 -8.65 -14.82
N SER A 63 1.32 -9.84 -14.24
CA SER A 63 1.48 -11.12 -14.92
C SER A 63 0.26 -11.51 -15.76
N ALA A 64 -0.87 -10.81 -15.60
CA ALA A 64 -2.04 -11.02 -16.42
C ALA A 64 -1.81 -10.49 -17.85
N SER A 65 -2.28 -11.25 -18.85
CA SER A 65 -2.22 -10.85 -20.26
C SER A 65 -3.09 -9.63 -20.58
N ASP A 66 -4.10 -9.38 -19.73
CA ASP A 66 -5.01 -8.24 -19.82
C ASP A 66 -5.38 -7.79 -18.40
N TYR A 67 -5.43 -6.47 -18.20
CA TYR A 67 -5.70 -5.87 -16.90
C TYR A 67 -7.11 -6.24 -16.39
N GLU A 68 -8.12 -6.21 -17.27
CA GLU A 68 -9.50 -6.58 -16.90
C GLU A 68 -9.60 -8.07 -16.55
N GLN A 69 -8.92 -8.94 -17.30
CA GLN A 69 -8.80 -10.37 -16.94
C GLN A 69 -8.09 -10.59 -15.61
N GLY A 70 -7.08 -9.77 -15.29
CA GLY A 70 -6.41 -9.77 -13.99
C GLY A 70 -7.40 -9.45 -12.86
N ILE A 71 -8.21 -8.41 -13.02
CA ILE A 71 -9.24 -8.02 -12.03
C ILE A 71 -10.26 -9.12 -11.78
N LEU A 72 -10.71 -9.80 -12.84
CA LEU A 72 -11.70 -10.87 -12.72
C LEU A 72 -11.19 -12.07 -11.92
N LYS A 73 -9.88 -12.32 -11.96
CA LYS A 73 -9.22 -13.41 -11.23
C LYS A 73 -8.93 -13.07 -9.77
N LEU A 74 -9.04 -11.80 -9.38
CA LEU A 74 -8.87 -11.40 -7.98
C LEU A 74 -10.11 -11.76 -7.17
N GLU A 75 -9.87 -12.34 -6.00
CA GLU A 75 -10.88 -12.52 -4.96
C GLU A 75 -11.30 -11.15 -4.36
N ASP A 76 -12.38 -11.13 -3.59
CA ASP A 76 -12.95 -9.89 -3.04
C ASP A 76 -11.94 -9.11 -2.19
N THR A 77 -11.06 -9.80 -1.46
CA THR A 77 -9.94 -9.21 -0.72
C THR A 77 -8.97 -8.49 -1.66
N GLY A 78 -8.62 -9.11 -2.79
CA GLY A 78 -7.76 -8.51 -3.81
C GLY A 78 -8.38 -7.25 -4.43
N LYS A 79 -9.69 -7.27 -4.69
CA LYS A 79 -10.42 -6.08 -5.16
C LYS A 79 -10.49 -4.98 -4.12
N ALA A 80 -10.62 -5.32 -2.83
CA ALA A 80 -10.57 -4.35 -1.74
C ALA A 80 -9.19 -3.69 -1.65
N ILE A 81 -8.12 -4.46 -1.78
CA ILE A 81 -6.73 -3.99 -1.85
C ILE A 81 -6.53 -3.03 -3.02
N MET A 82 -7.02 -3.37 -4.22
CA MET A 82 -6.95 -2.46 -5.36
C MET A 82 -7.61 -1.10 -5.08
N ARG A 83 -8.80 -1.11 -4.45
CA ARG A 83 -9.49 0.14 -4.07
C ARG A 83 -8.65 0.96 -3.09
N LYS A 84 -8.10 0.32 -2.05
CA LYS A 84 -7.19 0.97 -1.08
C LYS A 84 -5.98 1.60 -1.77
N LEU A 85 -5.31 0.87 -2.67
CA LEU A 85 -4.15 1.38 -3.40
C LEU A 85 -4.52 2.56 -4.31
N ARG A 86 -5.67 2.50 -4.99
CA ARG A 86 -6.18 3.60 -5.80
C ARG A 86 -6.47 4.84 -4.97
N GLU A 87 -7.15 4.69 -3.84
CA GLU A 87 -7.42 5.79 -2.91
C GLU A 87 -6.12 6.43 -2.39
N LEU A 88 -5.13 5.62 -2.03
CA LEU A 88 -3.81 6.12 -1.62
C LEU A 88 -3.12 6.91 -2.74
N ALA A 89 -3.22 6.45 -3.99
CA ALA A 89 -2.69 7.18 -5.14
C ALA A 89 -3.37 8.55 -5.29
N ASP A 90 -4.69 8.60 -5.12
CA ASP A 90 -5.55 9.79 -5.24
C ASP A 90 -5.43 10.76 -4.07
N GLN A 91 -5.05 10.30 -2.87
CA GLN A 91 -4.78 11.16 -1.71
C GLN A 91 -3.59 12.14 -1.93
N GLY A 92 -2.90 12.05 -3.06
CA GLY A 92 -1.90 13.05 -3.51
C GLY A 92 -2.43 14.08 -4.52
N PHE A 93 -3.65 13.91 -5.03
CA PHE A 93 -4.34 14.88 -5.89
C PHE A 93 -5.22 15.86 -5.10
N LYS A 94 -5.55 15.57 -3.84
CA LYS A 94 -6.10 16.58 -2.92
C LYS A 94 -4.98 17.39 -2.26
N LYS A 95 -4.21 18.11 -3.08
CA LYS A 95 -3.44 19.26 -2.59
C LYS A 95 -4.39 20.46 -2.66
N TYR A 96 -4.94 20.84 -1.51
CA TYR A 96 -5.62 22.10 -1.22
C TYR A 96 -6.66 22.62 -2.24
N ASP A 97 -7.93 22.32 -1.96
CA ASP A 97 -9.04 23.26 -2.14
C ASP A 97 -9.81 23.23 -0.80
N ASN A 98 -10.15 24.29 -0.09
CA ASN A 98 -9.83 25.70 -0.09
C ASN A 98 -10.16 26.18 1.34
N TYR A 99 -9.55 27.31 1.71
CA TYR A 99 -9.84 28.26 2.80
C TYR A 99 -11.10 28.07 3.66
#